data_AF-A0A0K3AUV0-F1
#
_entry.id   AF-A0A0K3AUV0-F1
#
_cell.length_a   1.000
_cell.length_b   1.000
_cell.length_c   1.000
_cell.angle_alpha   90.00
_cell.angle_beta   90.00
_cell.angle_gamma   90.00
#
_symmetry.space_group_name_H-M   'P 1'
#
loop_
_entity.id
_entity.type
_entity.pdbx_description
1 polymer ?
#
loop_
_entity_poly.entity_id
_entity_poly.type
_entity_poly.pdbx_seq_one_letter_code
_entity_poly.pdbx_strand_id
1 'polypeptide(L)'
;MSVLPDPRSSRVVIIGTSSYDHLPNLPAVAANVHALASCLSDKNLWGVDRRNITAINNPGTHSEMLDPIHAAAEDATDTLLVYYSGHGLLDRRTNLQLALSGSVPGRFHTATQYDWIRDAVIDSPARRRIVILDCCYSGRALGTMSDSEIAGEAEVEGTFLLAASAENKRALAPAGEKYTAFTGELINLLQSGDPQGPELWDLNSLYRLTRAALRAKARPQPQKRDRNTAGELPLARNRAWMTGRFQPEPSDVLNVVFRKASARYRGYDLNEIRSVLDFVKRMVEDPKDTLTADHVHNVLFHKQSIG
;
A
#
# COMPACT_ATOMS: atom_id res chain seq x y z
N MET A 1 -15.56 -9.99 7.86
CA MET A 1 -14.20 -9.60 8.29
C MET A 1 -13.48 -9.10 7.05
N SER A 2 -12.91 -7.90 7.07
CA SER A 2 -12.12 -7.40 5.95
C SER A 2 -10.76 -8.11 5.96
N VAL A 3 -10.38 -8.70 4.83
CA VAL A 3 -9.15 -9.49 4.69
C VAL A 3 -8.26 -8.77 3.68
N LEU A 4 -6.95 -8.80 3.93
CA LEU A 4 -5.96 -8.34 2.96
C LEU A 4 -6.13 -9.04 1.62
N PRO A 5 -5.68 -8.43 0.52
CA PRO A 5 -5.76 -9.07 -0.77
C PRO A 5 -4.87 -10.31 -0.81
N ASP A 6 -5.33 -11.36 -1.48
CA ASP A 6 -4.58 -12.61 -1.56
C ASP A 6 -3.34 -12.41 -2.46
N PRO A 7 -2.12 -12.52 -1.92
CA PRO A 7 -0.89 -12.25 -2.67
C PRO A 7 -0.66 -13.22 -3.84
N ARG A 8 -1.31 -14.40 -3.85
CA ARG A 8 -1.14 -15.41 -4.92
C ARG A 8 -1.96 -15.09 -6.16
N SER A 9 -3.15 -14.55 -5.96
CA SER A 9 -4.11 -14.14 -7.00
C SER A 9 -4.00 -12.64 -7.35
N SER A 10 -3.02 -11.95 -6.76
CA SER A 10 -2.72 -10.55 -7.06
C SER A 10 -1.55 -10.42 -8.05
N ARG A 11 -1.57 -9.35 -8.85
CA ARG A 11 -0.46 -8.92 -9.71
C ARG A 11 -0.17 -7.44 -9.51
N VAL A 12 1.11 -7.10 -9.58
CA VAL A 12 1.59 -5.73 -9.42
C VAL A 12 2.51 -5.38 -10.58
N VAL A 13 2.27 -4.24 -11.22
CA VAL A 13 3.13 -3.67 -12.26
C VAL A 13 3.62 -2.30 -11.78
N ILE A 14 4.93 -2.11 -11.74
CA ILE A 14 5.58 -0.89 -11.25
C ILE A 14 6.46 -0.34 -12.36
N ILE A 15 6.04 0.78 -12.95
CA ILE A 15 6.71 1.41 -14.08
C ILE A 15 7.37 2.69 -13.60
N GLY A 16 8.66 2.85 -13.91
CA GLY A 16 9.41 4.07 -13.61
C GLY A 16 10.25 4.51 -14.80
N THR A 17 9.98 5.71 -15.31
CA THR A 17 10.85 6.35 -16.31
C THR A 17 11.68 7.44 -15.64
N SER A 18 12.97 7.15 -15.45
CA SER A 18 13.95 7.96 -14.72
C SER A 18 14.98 8.63 -15.62
N SER A 19 15.27 8.04 -16.77
CA SER A 19 16.21 8.54 -17.78
C SER A 19 15.45 8.85 -19.07
N TYR A 20 15.76 10.01 -19.66
CA TYR A 20 15.09 10.53 -20.84
C TYR A 20 16.09 11.15 -21.81
N ASP A 21 15.83 11.00 -23.10
CA ASP A 21 16.68 11.56 -24.17
C ASP A 21 16.36 13.04 -24.42
N HIS A 22 15.09 13.42 -24.25
CA HIS A 22 14.57 14.75 -24.63
C HIS A 22 13.82 15.47 -23.51
N LEU A 23 13.72 14.84 -22.34
CA LEU A 23 13.13 15.40 -21.12
C LEU A 23 14.17 15.44 -20.00
N PRO A 24 13.99 16.28 -18.97
CA PRO A 24 14.90 16.28 -17.84
C PRO A 24 14.83 14.97 -17.05
N ASN A 25 15.97 14.33 -16.77
CA ASN A 25 16.04 13.12 -15.95
C ASN A 25 15.43 13.28 -14.55
N LEU A 26 14.88 12.17 -14.03
CA LEU A 26 14.25 12.01 -12.72
C LEU A 26 14.87 10.82 -11.95
N PRO A 27 16.12 10.92 -11.45
CA PRO A 27 16.81 9.78 -10.82
C PRO A 27 16.06 9.16 -9.63
N ALA A 28 15.30 9.96 -8.88
CA ALA A 28 14.48 9.50 -7.76
C ALA A 28 13.43 8.43 -8.16
N VAL A 29 12.98 8.42 -9.42
CA VAL A 29 12.01 7.45 -9.94
C VAL A 29 12.57 6.02 -9.91
N ALA A 30 13.85 5.82 -10.19
CA ALA A 30 14.45 4.49 -10.11
C ALA A 30 14.44 3.96 -8.66
N ALA A 31 14.67 4.84 -7.68
CA ALA A 31 14.60 4.49 -6.27
C ALA A 31 13.16 4.19 -5.81
N ASN A 32 12.15 4.90 -6.35
CA ASN A 32 10.74 4.62 -6.11
C ASN A 32 10.39 3.18 -6.49
N VAL A 33 10.73 2.77 -7.71
CA VAL A 33 10.39 1.43 -8.25
C VAL A 33 10.92 0.34 -7.34
N HIS A 34 12.20 0.43 -6.97
CA HIS A 34 12.84 -0.57 -6.11
C HIS A 34 12.24 -0.63 -4.70
N ALA A 35 11.99 0.54 -4.09
CA ALA A 35 11.47 0.62 -2.73
C ALA A 35 10.01 0.15 -2.64
N LEU A 36 9.15 0.55 -3.59
CA LEU A 36 7.76 0.09 -3.66
C LEU A 36 7.68 -1.42 -3.88
N ALA A 37 8.44 -1.97 -4.84
CA ALA A 37 8.49 -3.42 -5.05
C ALA A 37 8.87 -4.17 -3.76
N SER A 38 9.79 -3.58 -2.98
CA SER A 38 10.23 -4.15 -1.71
C SER A 38 9.16 -4.08 -0.63
N CYS A 39 8.51 -2.94 -0.44
CA CYS A 39 7.41 -2.80 0.51
C CYS A 39 6.24 -3.75 0.17
N LEU A 40 5.83 -3.84 -1.09
CA LEU A 40 4.69 -4.69 -1.49
C LEU A 40 4.99 -6.18 -1.36
N SER A 41 6.25 -6.57 -1.52
CA SER A 41 6.70 -7.97 -1.29
C SER A 41 6.85 -8.35 0.18
N ASP A 42 6.78 -7.38 1.09
CA ASP A 42 7.00 -7.62 2.50
C ASP A 42 5.80 -8.33 3.12
N LYS A 43 6.04 -9.51 3.70
CA LYS A 43 5.00 -10.35 4.33
C LYS A 43 4.31 -9.66 5.51
N ASN A 44 4.97 -8.68 6.12
CA ASN A 44 4.41 -7.87 7.19
C ASN A 44 3.59 -6.67 6.67
N LEU A 45 3.49 -6.47 5.35
CA LEU A 45 2.63 -5.45 4.73
C LEU A 45 1.53 -6.10 3.90
N TRP A 46 1.89 -6.64 2.72
CA TRP A 46 0.97 -7.35 1.82
C TRP A 46 1.52 -8.73 1.48
N GLY A 47 2.81 -8.82 1.12
CA GLY A 47 3.50 -10.09 0.92
C GLY A 47 3.29 -10.68 -0.45
N VAL A 48 3.12 -9.85 -1.48
CA VAL A 48 3.04 -10.29 -2.87
C VAL A 48 4.36 -10.98 -3.25
N ASP A 49 4.28 -12.19 -3.80
CA ASP A 49 5.48 -12.91 -4.26
C ASP A 49 6.21 -12.06 -5.31
N ARG A 50 7.54 -12.00 -5.26
CA ARG A 50 8.33 -11.20 -6.21
C ARG A 50 8.07 -11.60 -7.68
N ARG A 51 7.67 -12.85 -7.93
CA ARG A 51 7.29 -13.32 -9.27
C ARG A 51 5.99 -12.70 -9.79
N ASN A 52 5.15 -12.19 -8.89
CA ASN A 52 3.89 -11.49 -9.21
C ASN A 52 4.07 -9.96 -9.24
N ILE A 53 5.31 -9.46 -9.09
CA ILE A 53 5.65 -8.04 -9.18
C ILE A 53 6.55 -7.82 -10.40
N THR A 54 6.02 -7.16 -11.42
CA THR A 54 6.76 -6.79 -12.61
C THR A 54 7.24 -5.34 -12.49
N ALA A 55 8.56 -5.13 -12.43
CA ALA A 55 9.16 -3.80 -12.37
C ALA A 55 9.78 -3.43 -13.74
N ILE A 56 9.32 -2.31 -14.31
CA ILE A 56 9.73 -1.83 -15.64
C ILE A 56 10.45 -0.50 -15.47
N ASN A 57 11.71 -0.45 -15.89
CA ASN A 57 12.54 0.75 -15.79
C ASN A 57 12.81 1.31 -17.18
N ASN A 58 12.51 2.60 -17.37
CA ASN A 58 12.79 3.35 -18.59
C ASN A 58 12.24 2.70 -19.87
N PRO A 59 10.93 2.38 -19.95
CA PRO A 59 10.34 1.84 -21.18
C PRO A 59 10.55 2.82 -22.34
N GLY A 60 11.08 2.30 -23.46
CA GLY A 60 11.34 3.06 -24.68
C GLY A 60 10.19 3.02 -25.68
N THR A 61 9.32 2.01 -25.58
CA THR A 61 8.18 1.83 -26.50
C THR A 61 6.85 1.67 -25.75
N HIS A 62 5.74 1.85 -26.47
CA HIS A 62 4.40 1.60 -25.93
C HIS A 62 4.22 0.15 -25.49
N SER A 63 4.65 -0.81 -26.31
CA SER A 63 4.56 -2.25 -25.99
C SER A 63 5.36 -2.62 -24.75
N GLU A 64 6.57 -2.08 -24.58
CA GLU A 64 7.36 -2.29 -23.35
C GLU A 64 6.66 -1.81 -22.07
N MET A 65 5.78 -0.80 -22.19
CA MET A 65 4.98 -0.32 -21.07
C MET A 65 3.68 -1.11 -20.90
N LEU A 66 2.97 -1.40 -22.00
CA LEU A 66 1.59 -1.92 -21.98
C LEU A 66 1.51 -3.43 -21.90
N ASP A 67 2.37 -4.18 -22.60
CA ASP A 67 2.30 -5.65 -22.66
C ASP A 67 2.38 -6.27 -21.24
N PRO A 68 3.25 -5.79 -20.33
CA PRO A 68 3.27 -6.31 -18.96
C PRO A 68 2.01 -5.98 -18.16
N ILE A 69 1.34 -4.86 -18.46
CA ILE A 69 0.07 -4.49 -17.82
C ILE A 69 -1.02 -5.44 -18.29
N HIS A 70 -1.12 -5.71 -19.60
CA HIS A 70 -2.08 -6.68 -20.14
C HIS A 70 -1.86 -8.08 -19.57
N ALA A 71 -0.61 -8.57 -19.57
CA ALA A 71 -0.31 -9.88 -18.99
C ALA A 71 -0.67 -9.96 -17.49
N ALA A 72 -0.37 -8.92 -16.71
CA ALA A 72 -0.77 -8.86 -15.30
C ALA A 72 -2.29 -8.77 -15.12
N ALA A 73 -2.98 -8.05 -16.01
CA ALA A 73 -4.42 -7.88 -16.00
C ALA A 73 -5.15 -9.20 -16.27
N GLU A 74 -4.69 -9.99 -17.24
CA GLU A 74 -5.24 -11.32 -17.55
C GLU A 74 -5.11 -12.30 -16.37
N ASP A 75 -3.99 -12.22 -15.65
CA ASP A 75 -3.63 -13.13 -14.57
C ASP A 75 -4.25 -12.80 -13.20
N ALA A 76 -4.56 -11.53 -12.95
CA ALA A 76 -5.01 -11.06 -11.65
C ALA A 76 -6.49 -11.37 -11.43
N THR A 77 -6.80 -12.11 -10.37
CA THR A 77 -8.20 -12.42 -9.99
C THR A 77 -8.64 -11.75 -8.69
N ASP A 78 -7.72 -11.45 -7.77
CA ASP A 78 -8.06 -10.73 -6.54
C ASP A 78 -7.68 -9.25 -6.61
N THR A 79 -6.44 -8.90 -6.97
CA THR A 79 -6.00 -7.50 -7.08
C THR A 79 -5.00 -7.28 -8.21
N LEU A 80 -5.27 -6.29 -9.05
CA LEU A 80 -4.31 -5.70 -9.97
C LEU A 80 -3.88 -4.33 -9.43
N LEU A 81 -2.58 -4.11 -9.22
CA LEU A 81 -2.03 -2.79 -8.92
C LEU A 81 -1.08 -2.34 -10.04
N VAL A 82 -1.37 -1.21 -10.66
CA VAL A 82 -0.49 -0.54 -11.62
C VAL A 82 0.02 0.76 -11.01
N TYR A 83 1.34 0.88 -10.90
CA TYR A 83 2.02 2.10 -10.47
C TYR A 83 2.84 2.67 -11.62
N TYR A 84 2.74 3.98 -11.84
CA TYR A 84 3.60 4.71 -12.77
C TYR A 84 4.25 5.91 -12.08
N SER A 85 5.54 6.13 -12.34
CA SER A 85 6.25 7.36 -11.96
C SER A 85 7.17 7.86 -13.06
N GLY A 86 7.14 9.17 -13.29
CA GLY A 86 7.88 9.80 -14.38
C GLY A 86 7.26 11.14 -14.79
N HIS A 87 7.58 11.62 -15.98
CA HIS A 87 6.89 12.77 -16.57
C HIS A 87 5.48 12.38 -17.03
N GLY A 88 4.53 13.25 -16.72
CA GLY A 88 3.22 13.28 -17.34
C GLY A 88 3.18 14.45 -18.33
N LEU A 89 2.60 14.22 -19.49
CA LEU A 89 2.40 15.21 -20.54
C LEU A 89 0.90 15.32 -20.81
N LEU A 90 0.46 16.45 -21.35
CA LEU A 90 -0.93 16.65 -21.77
C LEU A 90 -0.97 16.82 -23.27
N ASP A 91 -1.86 16.11 -23.95
CA ASP A 91 -2.11 16.33 -25.38
C ASP A 91 -2.91 17.61 -25.66
N ARG A 92 -3.22 17.90 -26.93
CA ARG A 92 -4.01 19.08 -27.33
C ARG A 92 -5.44 19.08 -26.77
N ARG A 93 -5.96 17.92 -26.39
CA ARG A 93 -7.28 17.71 -25.79
C ARG A 93 -7.20 17.62 -24.27
N THR A 94 -6.04 17.89 -23.67
CA THR A 94 -5.77 17.81 -22.22
C THR A 94 -5.82 16.39 -21.65
N ASN A 95 -5.73 15.36 -22.50
CA ASN A 95 -5.63 13.97 -22.05
C ASN A 95 -4.22 13.68 -21.52
N LEU A 96 -4.15 12.87 -20.47
CA LEU A 96 -2.90 12.49 -19.83
C LEU A 96 -2.12 11.49 -20.71
N GLN A 97 -0.84 11.80 -20.90
CA GLN A 97 0.14 10.98 -21.61
C GLN A 97 1.30 10.69 -20.65
N LEU A 98 1.75 9.43 -20.59
CA LEU A 98 2.85 8.98 -19.74
C LEU A 98 4.13 8.88 -20.58
N ALA A 99 5.17 9.59 -20.16
CA ALA A 99 6.39 9.70 -20.93
C ALA A 99 7.25 8.41 -20.91
N LEU A 100 7.63 7.98 -22.11
CA LEU A 100 8.65 6.98 -22.39
C LEU A 100 10.04 7.64 -22.41
N SER A 101 11.11 6.83 -22.37
CA SER A 101 12.50 7.32 -22.36
C SER A 101 12.80 8.25 -23.55
N GLY A 102 12.26 7.93 -24.73
CA GLY A 102 12.39 8.71 -25.96
C GLY A 102 11.31 9.79 -26.18
N SER A 103 10.45 10.07 -25.20
CA SER A 103 9.37 11.05 -25.38
C SER A 103 9.90 12.46 -25.64
N VAL A 104 9.34 13.13 -26.64
CA VAL A 104 9.71 14.49 -27.05
C VAL A 104 8.61 15.48 -26.65
N PRO A 105 8.94 16.58 -25.95
CA PRO A 105 7.99 17.65 -25.64
C PRO A 105 7.20 18.13 -26.87
N GLY A 106 5.88 18.24 -26.76
CA GLY A 106 5.00 18.68 -27.84
C GLY A 106 4.73 17.64 -28.94
N ARG A 107 5.36 16.46 -28.90
CA ARG A 107 5.08 15.33 -29.82
C ARG A 107 4.38 14.20 -29.09
N PHE A 108 3.07 14.36 -28.84
CA PHE A 108 2.29 13.47 -27.97
C PHE A 108 2.30 11.99 -28.39
N HIS A 109 2.48 11.67 -29.68
CA HIS A 109 2.60 10.29 -30.17
C HIS A 109 3.84 9.55 -29.67
N THR A 110 4.82 10.27 -29.09
CA THR A 110 6.04 9.68 -28.50
C THR A 110 5.86 9.30 -27.02
N ALA A 111 4.66 9.46 -26.48
CA ALA A 111 4.28 9.10 -25.10
C ALA A 111 3.06 8.15 -25.15
N THR A 112 2.80 7.46 -24.05
CA THR A 112 1.72 6.46 -23.94
C THR A 112 0.45 7.11 -23.40
N GLN A 113 -0.68 6.88 -24.05
CA GLN A 113 -1.96 7.41 -23.58
C GLN A 113 -2.36 6.71 -22.29
N TYR A 114 -2.77 7.48 -21.27
CA TYR A 114 -3.27 6.89 -20.03
C TYR A 114 -4.48 5.99 -20.26
N ASP A 115 -5.33 6.33 -21.22
CA ASP A 115 -6.54 5.57 -21.55
C ASP A 115 -6.22 4.11 -21.93
N TRP A 116 -5.09 3.84 -22.59
CA TRP A 116 -4.70 2.46 -22.91
C TRP A 116 -4.38 1.63 -21.67
N ILE A 117 -3.82 2.25 -20.62
CA ILE A 117 -3.59 1.60 -19.33
C ILE A 117 -4.92 1.42 -18.60
N ARG A 118 -5.78 2.45 -18.63
CA ARG A 118 -7.10 2.40 -18.02
C ARG A 118 -7.91 1.24 -18.60
N ASP A 119 -7.96 1.11 -19.91
CA ASP A 119 -8.73 0.07 -20.60
C ASP A 119 -8.21 -1.32 -20.21
N ALA A 120 -6.88 -1.54 -20.24
CA ALA A 120 -6.27 -2.79 -19.78
C ALA A 120 -6.59 -3.14 -18.32
N VAL A 121 -6.65 -2.14 -17.44
CA VAL A 121 -6.99 -2.34 -16.03
C VAL A 121 -8.47 -2.66 -15.85
N ILE A 122 -9.36 -1.97 -16.57
CA ILE A 122 -10.81 -2.19 -16.55
C ILE A 122 -11.15 -3.61 -17.01
N ASP A 123 -10.49 -4.09 -18.05
CA ASP A 123 -10.72 -5.42 -18.64
C ASP A 123 -10.21 -6.59 -17.76
N SER A 124 -9.37 -6.31 -16.77
CA SER A 124 -8.91 -7.33 -15.81
C SER A 124 -10.09 -7.95 -15.06
N PRO A 125 -10.12 -9.27 -14.78
CA PRO A 125 -11.13 -9.88 -13.91
C PRO A 125 -10.86 -9.64 -12.41
N ALA A 126 -9.79 -8.93 -12.05
CA ALA A 126 -9.41 -8.68 -10.66
C ALA A 126 -10.52 -8.00 -9.87
N ARG A 127 -10.80 -8.50 -8.66
CA ARG A 127 -11.80 -7.88 -7.76
C ARG A 127 -11.43 -6.45 -7.36
N ARG A 128 -10.14 -6.14 -7.27
CA ARG A 128 -9.59 -4.82 -6.96
C ARG A 128 -8.68 -4.36 -8.09
N ARG A 129 -8.94 -3.18 -8.64
CA ARG A 129 -8.17 -2.56 -9.71
C ARG A 129 -7.61 -1.24 -9.19
N ILE A 130 -6.31 -1.16 -9.01
CA ILE A 130 -5.66 -0.03 -8.35
C ILE A 130 -4.69 0.60 -9.31
N VAL A 131 -4.82 1.91 -9.54
CA VAL A 131 -3.88 2.69 -10.33
C VAL A 131 -3.30 3.81 -9.48
N ILE A 132 -1.98 3.90 -9.40
CA ILE A 132 -1.26 4.95 -8.70
C ILE A 132 -0.36 5.68 -9.70
N LEU A 133 -0.61 6.97 -9.89
CA LEU A 133 0.14 7.83 -10.81
C LEU A 133 0.95 8.86 -10.04
N ASP A 134 2.25 8.78 -10.12
CA ASP A 134 3.19 9.74 -9.55
C ASP A 134 3.91 10.51 -10.65
N CYS A 135 3.16 11.39 -11.34
CA CYS A 135 3.67 12.21 -12.42
C CYS A 135 3.06 13.61 -12.41
N CYS A 136 3.65 14.55 -13.16
CA CYS A 136 3.06 15.87 -13.33
C CYS A 136 1.71 15.78 -14.06
N TYR A 137 0.80 16.71 -13.76
CA TYR A 137 -0.54 16.82 -14.38
C TYR A 137 -1.51 15.66 -14.13
N SER A 138 -1.12 14.55 -13.50
CA SER A 138 -2.05 13.45 -13.20
C SER A 138 -3.21 13.87 -12.31
N GLY A 139 -2.96 14.71 -11.29
CA GLY A 139 -4.01 15.29 -10.45
C GLY A 139 -4.95 16.27 -11.19
N ARG A 140 -4.47 16.93 -12.25
CA ARG A 140 -5.28 17.83 -13.09
C ARG A 140 -6.12 17.06 -14.11
N ALA A 141 -5.54 16.05 -14.75
CA ALA A 141 -6.28 15.13 -15.64
C ALA A 141 -7.42 14.44 -14.88
N LEU A 142 -7.17 14.04 -13.62
CA LEU A 142 -8.21 13.58 -12.71
C LEU A 142 -9.31 14.61 -12.41
N GLY A 143 -9.04 15.90 -12.52
CA GLY A 143 -10.04 16.95 -12.27
C GLY A 143 -10.89 17.29 -13.49
N THR A 144 -10.41 17.00 -14.70
CA THR A 144 -11.02 17.41 -15.97
C THR A 144 -11.80 16.32 -16.69
N MET A 145 -11.61 15.05 -16.33
CA MET A 145 -12.41 13.94 -16.85
C MET A 145 -13.90 14.14 -16.53
N SER A 146 -14.73 14.15 -17.58
CA SER A 146 -16.14 14.57 -17.62
C SER A 146 -17.10 13.55 -16.98
N ASP A 147 -18.25 14.04 -16.49
CA ASP A 147 -19.34 13.20 -15.92
C ASP A 147 -19.88 12.15 -16.91
N SER A 148 -19.68 12.32 -18.22
CA SER A 148 -20.06 11.38 -19.28
C SER A 148 -19.03 10.28 -19.53
N GLU A 149 -17.72 10.58 -19.45
CA GLU A 149 -16.68 9.54 -19.35
C GLU A 149 -16.88 8.76 -18.04
N ILE A 150 -17.43 9.43 -17.02
CA ILE A 150 -17.80 8.87 -15.74
C ILE A 150 -19.07 7.99 -15.81
N ALA A 151 -19.98 8.23 -16.74
CA ALA A 151 -21.25 7.49 -16.87
C ALA A 151 -21.08 6.14 -17.60
N GLY A 152 -20.19 6.04 -18.59
CA GLY A 152 -19.81 4.74 -19.19
C GLY A 152 -19.05 3.84 -18.19
N GLU A 153 -18.38 4.46 -17.21
CA GLU A 153 -17.66 3.83 -16.10
C GLU A 153 -18.57 3.51 -14.89
N ALA A 154 -19.89 3.78 -14.95
CA ALA A 154 -20.82 3.49 -13.85
C ALA A 154 -21.06 1.98 -13.62
N GLU A 155 -20.57 1.13 -14.53
CA GLU A 155 -20.75 -0.33 -14.47
C GLU A 155 -19.48 -1.10 -14.06
N VAL A 156 -18.29 -0.49 -14.02
CA VAL A 156 -17.03 -1.21 -13.71
C VAL A 156 -16.67 -1.08 -12.23
N GLU A 157 -17.06 -2.09 -11.45
CA GLU A 157 -16.81 -2.21 -10.00
C GLU A 157 -15.30 -2.28 -9.65
N GLY A 158 -14.90 -1.77 -8.47
CA GLY A 158 -13.59 -2.12 -7.88
C GLY A 158 -12.37 -1.28 -8.29
N THR A 159 -12.54 -0.12 -8.95
CA THR A 159 -11.41 0.72 -9.42
C THR A 159 -11.07 1.87 -8.47
N PHE A 160 -9.79 1.98 -8.08
CA PHE A 160 -9.25 3.08 -7.28
C PHE A 160 -8.07 3.76 -7.99
N LEU A 161 -8.16 5.07 -8.19
CA LEU A 161 -7.14 5.86 -8.84
C LEU A 161 -6.59 6.93 -7.89
N LEU A 162 -5.29 6.90 -7.65
CA LEU A 162 -4.56 7.86 -6.82
C LEU A 162 -3.52 8.57 -7.66
N ALA A 163 -3.63 9.90 -7.76
CA ALA A 163 -2.66 10.68 -8.52
C ALA A 163 -1.94 11.70 -7.64
N ALA A 164 -0.63 11.80 -7.81
CA ALA A 164 0.13 12.96 -7.38
C ALA A 164 -0.36 14.22 -8.12
N SER A 165 -0.24 15.37 -7.45
CA SER A 165 -0.68 16.67 -7.99
C SER A 165 0.48 17.64 -8.18
N ALA A 166 1.68 17.12 -8.46
CA ALA A 166 2.84 17.97 -8.68
C ALA A 166 2.62 18.87 -9.91
N GLU A 167 2.74 20.18 -9.72
CA GLU A 167 2.57 21.16 -10.80
C GLU A 167 3.80 21.25 -11.71
N ASN A 168 4.97 20.83 -11.22
CA ASN A 168 6.23 20.86 -11.97
C ASN A 168 7.24 19.82 -11.44
N LYS A 169 8.37 19.69 -12.15
CA LYS A 169 9.47 18.78 -11.80
C LYS A 169 9.97 18.95 -10.36
N ARG A 170 10.17 20.18 -9.89
CA ARG A 170 10.73 20.43 -8.55
C ARG A 170 9.78 19.96 -7.46
N ALA A 171 8.48 20.11 -7.69
CA ALA A 171 7.45 19.65 -6.78
C ALA A 171 7.26 18.12 -6.83
N LEU A 172 7.55 17.48 -7.97
CA LEU A 172 7.51 16.02 -8.14
C LEU A 172 8.75 15.34 -7.52
N ALA A 173 9.95 15.79 -7.88
CA ALA A 173 11.22 15.25 -7.43
C ALA A 173 12.09 16.36 -6.84
N PRO A 174 11.96 16.63 -5.53
CA PRO A 174 12.78 17.63 -4.85
C PRO A 174 14.27 17.30 -4.94
N ALA A 175 15.11 18.32 -5.06
CA ALA A 175 16.55 18.13 -5.19
C ALA A 175 17.16 17.52 -3.92
N GLY A 176 17.98 16.49 -4.08
CA GLY A 176 18.66 15.81 -2.97
C GLY A 176 17.81 14.78 -2.22
N GLU A 177 16.53 14.61 -2.56
CA GLU A 177 15.69 13.57 -1.96
C GLU A 177 15.86 12.22 -2.67
N LYS A 178 15.80 11.14 -1.89
CA LYS A 178 15.96 9.77 -2.39
C LYS A 178 14.79 9.34 -3.29
N TYR A 179 13.58 9.79 -2.96
CA TYR A 179 12.34 9.43 -3.62
C TYR A 179 11.65 10.69 -4.16
N THR A 180 10.68 10.53 -5.06
CA THR A 180 9.78 11.63 -5.41
C THR A 180 8.94 12.03 -4.18
N ALA A 181 8.41 13.24 -4.18
CA ALA A 181 7.71 13.81 -3.03
C ALA A 181 6.54 12.92 -2.56
N PHE A 182 5.65 12.52 -3.47
CA PHE A 182 4.50 11.69 -3.15
C PHE A 182 4.92 10.26 -2.75
N THR A 183 5.74 9.62 -3.58
CA THR A 183 6.12 8.22 -3.33
C THR A 183 7.00 8.09 -2.10
N GLY A 184 7.81 9.10 -1.78
CA GLY A 184 8.58 9.15 -0.54
C GLY A 184 7.70 9.13 0.70
N GLU A 185 6.61 9.92 0.76
CA GLU A 185 5.68 9.86 1.89
C GLU A 185 4.93 8.53 1.95
N LEU A 186 4.51 7.98 0.80
CA LEU A 186 3.85 6.68 0.74
C LEU A 186 4.77 5.55 1.24
N ILE A 187 6.03 5.52 0.79
CA ILE A 187 7.02 4.54 1.25
C ILE A 187 7.27 4.71 2.75
N ASN A 188 7.47 5.94 3.23
CA ASN A 188 7.71 6.20 4.66
C ASN A 188 6.54 5.69 5.51
N LEU A 189 5.30 5.92 5.06
CA LEU A 189 4.10 5.44 5.72
C LEU A 189 4.06 3.90 5.75
N LEU A 190 4.27 3.24 4.60
CA LEU A 190 4.31 1.77 4.52
C LEU A 190 5.44 1.17 5.39
N GLN A 191 6.59 1.84 5.48
CA GLN A 191 7.75 1.33 6.22
C GLN A 191 7.68 1.59 7.73
N SER A 192 7.06 2.69 8.16
CA SER A 192 7.05 3.09 9.57
C SER A 192 5.76 2.70 10.28
N GLY A 193 4.64 2.66 9.54
CA GLY A 193 3.33 2.54 10.17
C GLY A 193 2.82 3.86 10.76
N ASP A 194 1.60 3.81 11.30
CA ASP A 194 0.99 4.85 12.13
C ASP A 194 0.61 4.22 13.47
N PRO A 195 1.27 4.54 14.59
CA PRO A 195 0.96 3.96 15.90
C PRO A 195 -0.49 4.21 16.37
N GLN A 196 -1.15 5.23 15.82
CA GLN A 196 -2.55 5.56 16.15
C GLN A 196 -3.54 4.95 15.13
N GLY A 197 -3.04 4.33 14.07
CA GLY A 197 -3.83 3.75 13.00
C GLY A 197 -4.31 2.32 13.30
N PRO A 198 -5.34 1.84 12.60
CA PRO A 198 -5.82 0.46 12.72
C PRO A 198 -4.77 -0.54 12.22
N GLU A 199 -4.95 -1.84 12.55
CA GLU A 199 -4.09 -2.93 12.08
C GLU A 199 -4.01 -3.00 10.54
N LEU A 200 -5.13 -2.79 9.87
CA LEU A 200 -5.25 -2.88 8.41
C LEU A 200 -5.51 -1.50 7.82
N TRP A 201 -4.76 -1.15 6.79
CA TRP A 201 -4.97 0.06 6.01
C TRP A 201 -5.66 -0.26 4.70
N ASP A 202 -6.77 0.42 4.48
CA ASP A 202 -7.40 0.56 3.19
C ASP A 202 -6.74 1.69 2.38
N LEU A 203 -7.10 1.77 1.10
CA LEU A 203 -6.59 2.79 0.18
C LEU A 203 -7.00 4.21 0.60
N ASN A 204 -8.18 4.38 1.21
CA ASN A 204 -8.64 5.66 1.74
C ASN A 204 -7.78 6.17 2.91
N SER A 205 -7.33 5.27 3.78
CA SER A 205 -6.43 5.56 4.90
C SER A 205 -5.04 5.91 4.40
N LEU A 206 -4.49 5.12 3.46
CA LEU A 206 -3.22 5.44 2.80
C LEU A 206 -3.26 6.81 2.12
N TYR A 207 -4.35 7.13 1.41
CA TYR A 207 -4.56 8.45 0.82
C TYR A 207 -4.59 9.57 1.86
N ARG A 208 -5.42 9.47 2.92
CA ARG A 208 -5.52 10.52 3.95
C ARG A 208 -4.17 10.78 4.62
N LEU A 209 -3.48 9.71 5.03
CA LEU A 209 -2.23 9.81 5.77
C LEU A 209 -1.11 10.39 4.90
N THR A 210 -0.99 9.91 3.65
CA THR A 210 -0.03 10.46 2.67
C THR A 210 -0.32 11.94 2.39
N ARG A 211 -1.59 12.30 2.20
CA ARG A 211 -2.01 13.70 1.99
C ARG A 211 -1.70 14.58 3.20
N ALA A 212 -1.91 14.09 4.42
CA ALA A 212 -1.60 14.83 5.63
C ALA A 212 -0.09 15.09 5.77
N ALA A 213 0.73 14.06 5.51
CA ALA A 213 2.19 14.16 5.53
C ALA A 213 2.72 15.17 4.50
N LEU A 214 2.20 15.13 3.27
CA LEU A 214 2.54 16.09 2.22
C LEU A 214 2.12 17.51 2.59
N ARG A 215 0.92 17.70 3.14
CA ARG A 215 0.44 19.01 3.61
C ARG A 215 1.33 19.59 4.71
N ALA A 216 1.75 18.77 5.68
CA ALA A 216 2.64 19.20 6.76
C ALA A 216 3.99 19.70 6.24
N LYS A 217 4.45 19.20 5.09
CA LYS A 217 5.68 19.62 4.40
C LYS A 217 5.46 20.72 3.35
N ALA A 218 4.27 21.33 3.30
CA ALA A 218 3.87 22.31 2.28
C ALA A 218 4.06 21.81 0.83
N ARG A 219 3.83 20.51 0.59
CA ARG A 219 3.94 19.87 -0.73
C ARG A 219 2.58 19.74 -1.42
N PRO A 220 2.54 19.55 -2.75
CA PRO A 220 1.30 19.29 -3.48
C PRO A 220 0.57 18.07 -2.90
N GLN A 221 -0.73 18.21 -2.72
CA GLN A 221 -1.58 17.17 -2.15
C GLN A 221 -2.13 16.27 -3.26
N PRO A 222 -2.09 14.94 -3.11
CA PRO A 222 -2.60 14.02 -4.11
C PRO A 222 -4.11 14.18 -4.25
N GLN A 223 -4.63 13.78 -5.41
CA GLN A 223 -6.05 13.62 -5.68
C GLN A 223 -6.39 12.13 -5.75
N LYS A 224 -7.61 11.76 -5.36
CA LYS A 224 -8.12 10.40 -5.55
C LYS A 224 -9.44 10.38 -6.31
N ARG A 225 -9.69 9.31 -7.05
CA ARG A 225 -11.02 8.88 -7.51
C ARG A 225 -11.25 7.46 -7.01
N ASP A 226 -12.41 7.23 -6.41
CA ASP A 226 -12.80 5.99 -5.76
C ASP A 226 -14.20 5.62 -6.23
N ARG A 227 -14.37 4.46 -6.87
CA ARG A 227 -15.67 3.96 -7.34
C ARG A 227 -16.04 2.68 -6.60
N ASN A 228 -17.29 2.60 -6.16
CA ASN A 228 -17.93 1.41 -5.58
C ASN A 228 -17.07 0.71 -4.50
N THR A 229 -16.72 1.46 -3.44
CA THR A 229 -16.07 0.99 -2.18
C THR A 229 -14.71 0.29 -2.31
N ALA A 230 -14.08 0.31 -3.50
CA ALA A 230 -12.72 -0.20 -3.70
C ALA A 230 -11.72 0.42 -2.70
N GLY A 231 -11.90 1.70 -2.39
CA GLY A 231 -11.08 2.43 -1.43
C GLY A 231 -11.19 1.99 0.02
N GLU A 232 -12.23 1.24 0.39
CA GLU A 232 -12.52 0.74 1.75
C GLU A 232 -11.96 -0.67 1.97
N LEU A 233 -11.47 -1.31 0.90
CA LEU A 233 -10.87 -2.63 0.99
C LEU A 233 -9.43 -2.52 1.52
N PRO A 234 -9.05 -3.32 2.53
CA PRO A 234 -7.68 -3.38 3.01
C PRO A 234 -6.70 -3.71 1.89
N LEU A 235 -5.55 -3.03 1.89
CA LEU A 235 -4.44 -3.26 0.97
C LEU A 235 -3.20 -3.75 1.70
N ALA A 236 -2.90 -3.19 2.86
CA ALA A 236 -1.68 -3.47 3.59
C ALA A 236 -1.91 -3.46 5.11
N ARG A 237 -1.07 -4.18 5.85
CA ARG A 237 -1.00 -4.07 7.30
C ARG A 237 -0.25 -2.79 7.69
N ASN A 238 -0.72 -2.16 8.75
CA ASN A 238 -0.02 -1.10 9.43
C ASN A 238 1.15 -1.70 10.23
N ARG A 239 2.38 -1.45 9.80
CA ARG A 239 3.57 -2.00 10.45
C ARG A 239 3.72 -1.57 11.91
N ALA A 240 3.27 -0.37 12.27
CA ALA A 240 3.33 0.12 13.65
C ALA A 240 2.47 -0.73 14.60
N TRP A 241 1.45 -1.42 14.06
CA TRP A 241 0.64 -2.37 14.82
C TRP A 241 1.43 -3.62 15.25
N MET A 242 2.44 -4.02 14.46
CA MET A 242 3.28 -5.19 14.78
C MET A 242 4.40 -4.84 15.76
N THR A 243 4.96 -3.64 15.66
CA THR A 243 5.99 -3.14 16.57
C THR A 243 5.40 -2.62 17.88
N GLY A 244 4.15 -2.17 17.86
CA GLY A 244 3.36 -1.75 19.00
C GLY A 244 2.71 -2.92 19.73
N ARG A 245 3.49 -3.95 20.10
CA ARG A 245 3.05 -4.84 21.19
C ARG A 245 2.87 -3.94 22.40
N PHE A 246 1.60 -3.78 22.81
CA PHE A 246 1.15 -3.70 24.19
C PHE A 246 2.32 -3.77 25.18
N GLN A 247 2.74 -2.62 25.71
CA GLN A 247 3.45 -2.58 26.98
C GLN A 247 2.34 -2.67 28.04
N PRO A 248 2.07 -3.84 28.65
CA PRO A 248 1.17 -3.88 29.78
C PRO A 248 1.74 -2.97 30.85
N GLU A 249 0.99 -1.94 31.23
CA GLU A 249 1.26 -1.28 32.49
C GLU A 249 0.97 -2.28 33.63
N PRO A 250 1.62 -2.20 34.79
CA PRO A 250 1.29 -3.05 35.94
C PRO A 250 -0.21 -3.05 36.29
N SER A 251 -0.94 -1.98 35.94
CA SER A 251 -2.40 -1.88 36.06
C SER A 251 -3.21 -2.75 35.09
N ASP A 252 -2.65 -3.10 33.93
CA ASP A 252 -3.32 -3.93 32.91
C ASP A 252 -3.26 -5.42 33.27
N VAL A 253 -2.25 -5.83 34.05
CA VAL A 253 -2.12 -7.19 34.60
C VAL A 253 -3.15 -7.45 35.71
N LEU A 254 -3.67 -6.40 36.36
CA LEU A 254 -4.69 -6.53 37.40
C LEU A 254 -6.08 -6.92 36.85
N ASN A 255 -6.31 -6.76 35.55
CA ASN A 255 -7.60 -7.02 34.90
C ASN A 255 -7.59 -8.22 33.95
N VAL A 256 -6.79 -9.25 34.24
CA VAL A 256 -6.93 -10.55 33.55
C VAL A 256 -8.29 -11.14 33.91
N VAL A 257 -9.29 -10.92 33.04
CA VAL A 257 -10.60 -11.55 33.15
C VAL A 257 -10.47 -13.00 32.70
N PHE A 258 -10.29 -13.91 33.67
CA PHE A 258 -10.43 -15.33 33.45
C PHE A 258 -11.89 -15.63 33.07
N ARG A 259 -12.16 -15.84 31.78
CA ARG A 259 -13.50 -16.28 31.35
C ARG A 259 -13.79 -17.63 32.00
N LYS A 260 -14.91 -17.71 32.71
CA LYS A 260 -15.44 -18.96 33.27
C LYS A 260 -15.79 -19.89 32.10
N ALA A 261 -15.18 -21.07 32.04
CA ALA A 261 -15.60 -22.11 31.11
C ALA A 261 -17.10 -22.41 31.31
N SER A 262 -17.81 -22.67 30.21
CA SER A 262 -19.22 -23.06 30.21
C SER A 262 -19.46 -24.28 31.11
N ALA A 263 -20.69 -24.40 31.61
CA ALA A 263 -21.13 -25.08 32.84
C ALA A 263 -20.88 -26.62 32.99
N ARG A 264 -19.73 -27.16 32.59
CA ARG A 264 -19.37 -28.57 32.81
C ARG A 264 -18.06 -28.85 33.55
N TYR A 265 -17.31 -27.83 33.99
CA TYR A 265 -15.99 -28.08 34.59
C TYR A 265 -15.73 -27.19 35.82
N ARG A 266 -15.25 -27.80 36.92
CA ARG A 266 -14.93 -27.14 38.21
C ARG A 266 -13.41 -26.89 38.32
N GLY A 267 -13.01 -25.63 38.12
CA GLY A 267 -11.76 -25.05 38.65
C GLY A 267 -10.49 -25.16 37.80
N TYR A 268 -9.51 -24.31 38.12
CA TYR A 268 -8.14 -24.26 37.58
C TYR A 268 -7.15 -24.57 38.72
N ASP A 269 -5.95 -25.13 38.43
CA ASP A 269 -4.91 -25.34 39.44
C ASP A 269 -4.31 -24.00 39.91
N LEU A 270 -4.52 -23.67 41.19
CA LEU A 270 -4.08 -22.41 41.79
C LEU A 270 -2.56 -22.27 41.88
N ASN A 271 -1.81 -23.37 41.90
CA ASN A 271 -0.34 -23.32 41.93
C ASN A 271 0.23 -22.97 40.55
N GLU A 272 -0.38 -23.46 39.48
CA GLU A 272 0.00 -23.07 38.12
C GLU A 272 -0.35 -21.61 37.83
N ILE A 273 -1.51 -21.14 38.30
CA ILE A 273 -1.88 -19.72 38.23
C ILE A 273 -0.87 -18.86 38.98
N ARG A 274 -0.50 -19.24 40.21
CA ARG A 274 0.51 -18.51 41.01
C ARG A 274 1.88 -18.49 40.34
N SER A 275 2.31 -19.61 39.74
CA SER A 275 3.59 -19.69 39.02
C SER A 275 3.64 -18.72 37.82
N VAL A 276 2.54 -18.60 37.08
CA VAL A 276 2.42 -17.63 35.97
C VAL A 276 2.43 -16.19 36.51
N LEU A 277 1.72 -15.91 37.60
CA LEU A 277 1.71 -14.58 38.22
C LEU A 277 3.08 -14.18 38.78
N ASP A 278 3.81 -15.11 39.40
CA ASP A 278 5.17 -14.88 39.91
C ASP A 278 6.18 -14.69 38.77
N PHE A 279 6.00 -15.41 37.65
CA PHE A 279 6.79 -15.20 36.43
C PHE A 279 6.56 -13.81 35.82
N VAL A 280 5.29 -13.40 35.69
CA VAL A 280 4.93 -12.05 35.23
C VAL A 280 5.49 -10.98 36.16
N LYS A 281 5.43 -11.19 37.49
CA LYS A 281 6.01 -10.28 38.47
C LYS A 281 7.51 -10.10 38.31
N ARG A 282 8.27 -11.19 38.13
CA ARG A 282 9.72 -11.13 37.89
C ARG A 282 10.08 -10.36 36.63
N MET A 283 9.29 -10.49 35.56
CA MET A 283 9.54 -9.74 34.32
C MET A 283 9.27 -8.23 34.45
N VAL A 284 8.36 -7.82 35.34
CA VAL A 284 8.13 -6.40 35.63
C VAL A 284 9.32 -5.82 36.41
N GLU A 285 10.04 -6.65 37.15
CA GLU A 285 11.18 -6.25 37.99
C GLU A 285 12.54 -6.26 37.25
N ASP A 286 12.72 -7.08 36.18
CA ASP A 286 13.94 -7.12 35.36
C ASP A 286 13.66 -7.01 33.83
N PRO A 287 14.08 -5.92 33.15
CA PRO A 287 13.81 -5.66 31.73
C PRO A 287 14.45 -6.62 30.72
N LYS A 288 15.26 -7.61 31.16
CA LYS A 288 15.94 -8.56 30.27
C LYS A 288 15.10 -9.78 29.89
N ASP A 289 14.00 -10.03 30.59
CA ASP A 289 13.10 -11.14 30.29
C ASP A 289 11.95 -10.67 29.36
N THR A 290 11.87 -11.23 28.15
CA THR A 290 10.81 -10.91 27.17
C THR A 290 9.95 -12.13 26.83
N LEU A 291 8.62 -11.96 26.81
CA LEU A 291 7.67 -12.97 26.34
C LEU A 291 7.70 -13.13 24.82
N THR A 292 7.89 -14.36 24.34
CA THR A 292 7.58 -14.74 22.95
C THR A 292 6.09 -15.03 22.81
N ALA A 293 5.56 -15.03 21.58
CA ALA A 293 4.13 -15.29 21.32
C ALA A 293 3.69 -16.68 21.83
N ASP A 294 4.59 -17.65 21.86
CA ASP A 294 4.34 -19.01 22.36
C ASP A 294 4.05 -19.04 23.87
N HIS A 295 4.58 -18.10 24.64
CA HIS A 295 4.35 -18.02 26.09
C HIS A 295 2.99 -17.40 26.46
N VAL A 296 2.34 -16.66 25.55
CA VAL A 296 1.07 -15.96 25.81
C VAL A 296 -0.13 -16.77 25.31
N HIS A 297 0.02 -17.47 24.18
CA HIS A 297 -1.08 -18.17 23.54
C HIS A 297 -1.26 -19.64 23.98
N ASN A 298 -0.25 -20.27 24.60
CA ASN A 298 -0.26 -21.71 24.90
C ASN A 298 -0.17 -22.06 26.40
N VAL A 299 -0.57 -21.17 27.33
CA VAL A 299 -0.63 -21.55 28.75
C VAL A 299 -1.78 -22.56 28.95
N LEU A 300 -1.43 -23.85 28.89
CA LEU A 300 -2.33 -24.98 29.09
C LEU A 300 -2.20 -25.47 30.53
N PHE A 301 -3.14 -25.05 31.38
CA PHE A 301 -3.22 -25.52 32.76
C PHE A 301 -3.57 -27.01 32.80
N HIS A 302 -2.79 -27.80 33.54
CA HIS A 302 -3.04 -29.22 33.68
C HIS A 302 -4.06 -29.46 34.81
N LYS A 303 -4.89 -30.50 34.65
CA LYS A 303 -5.90 -30.86 35.65
C LYS A 303 -5.23 -31.46 36.88
N GLN A 304 -5.63 -31.05 38.09
CA GLN A 304 -5.43 -31.91 39.26
C GLN A 304 -6.34 -33.13 39.14
N SER A 305 -5.74 -34.33 39.17
CA SER A 305 -6.48 -35.56 39.40
C SER A 305 -6.80 -35.68 40.89
N ILE A 306 -8.05 -36.00 41.21
CA ILE A 306 -8.48 -36.22 42.58
C ILE A 306 -8.09 -37.66 42.96
N GLY A 307 -7.28 -37.78 44.01
CA GLY A 307 -7.32 -38.93 44.92
C GLY A 307 -8.39 -38.71 45.98
#